data_AF-A0A0Q5N4H8-F1
#
_entry.id   AF-A0A0Q5N4H8-F1
#
_cell.length_a   1.000
_cell.length_b   1.000
_cell.length_c   1.000
_cell.angle_alpha   90.00
_cell.angle_beta   90.00
_cell.angle_gamma   90.00
#
_symmetry.space_group_name_H-M   'P 1'
#
loop_
_entity.id
_entity.type
_entity.pdbx_description
1 polymer ?
#
loop_
_entity_poly.entity_id
_entity_poly.type
_entity_poly.pdbx_seq_one_letter_code
_entity_poly.pdbx_strand_id
1 'polypeptide(L)'
;MQTQSFIALRKIALSVFLLLISISLFAQALTSSITDTDIGGTVNILNPAKTADGAASAWKIYNMSGIYGNSLQFWAYDNLSCGNGLCSNRFTLMDNGNVGIGVLRPNEKLAVNGTIRAKEIKVETIKRINICRKCPRRKKYKQAVLHWVKWLSYSKKR
;
A
#
# COMPACT_ATOMS: atom_id res chain seq x y z
N MET A 1 5.54 -64.77 -28.08
CA MET A 1 5.25 -63.53 -28.84
C MET A 1 4.55 -62.43 -28.03
N GLN A 2 4.68 -62.37 -26.68
CA GLN A 2 3.99 -61.33 -25.87
C GLN A 2 4.94 -60.31 -25.20
N THR A 3 6.25 -60.57 -25.15
CA THR A 3 7.22 -59.70 -24.46
C THR A 3 7.39 -58.33 -25.13
N GLN A 4 7.36 -58.27 -26.46
CA GLN A 4 7.44 -57.01 -27.22
C GLN A 4 6.22 -56.10 -26.97
N SER A 5 5.03 -56.68 -26.83
CA SER A 5 3.78 -55.93 -26.61
C SER A 5 3.72 -55.29 -25.23
N PHE A 6 4.19 -55.97 -24.18
CA PHE A 6 4.27 -55.39 -22.84
C PHE A 6 5.33 -54.28 -22.73
N ILE A 7 6.45 -54.41 -23.45
CA ILE A 7 7.49 -53.37 -23.51
C ILE A 7 6.98 -52.13 -24.26
N ALA A 8 6.24 -52.32 -25.36
CA ALA A 8 5.64 -51.22 -26.10
C ALA A 8 4.61 -50.45 -25.26
N LEU A 9 3.72 -51.18 -24.56
CA LEU A 9 2.74 -50.57 -23.66
C LEU A 9 3.40 -49.82 -22.50
N ARG A 10 4.49 -50.34 -21.92
CA ARG A 10 5.27 -49.63 -20.88
C ARG A 10 5.94 -48.37 -21.38
N LYS A 11 6.48 -48.38 -22.61
CA LYS A 11 7.10 -47.19 -23.22
C LYS A 11 6.06 -46.11 -23.53
N ILE A 12 4.89 -46.51 -24.04
CA ILE A 12 3.77 -45.59 -24.29
C ILE A 12 3.25 -45.02 -22.96
N ALA A 13 3.06 -45.86 -21.94
CA ALA A 13 2.63 -45.42 -20.61
C ALA A 13 3.63 -44.44 -19.97
N LEU A 14 4.93 -44.70 -20.07
CA LEU A 14 5.97 -43.81 -19.56
C LEU A 14 6.03 -42.50 -20.35
N SER A 15 5.86 -42.54 -21.67
CA SER A 15 5.81 -41.34 -22.52
C SER A 15 4.57 -40.49 -22.24
N VAL A 16 3.40 -41.11 -22.03
CA VAL A 16 2.16 -40.40 -21.68
C VAL A 16 2.26 -39.85 -20.25
N PHE A 17 2.85 -40.57 -19.31
CA PHE A 17 3.10 -40.09 -17.95
C PHE A 17 4.05 -38.90 -17.93
N LEU A 18 5.14 -38.95 -18.72
CA LEU A 18 6.08 -37.83 -18.89
C LEU A 18 5.42 -36.62 -19.56
N LEU A 19 4.50 -36.84 -20.52
CA LEU A 19 3.75 -35.78 -21.18
C LEU A 19 2.71 -35.13 -20.24
N LEU A 20 2.07 -35.91 -19.37
CA LEU A 20 1.13 -35.38 -18.37
C LEU A 20 1.87 -34.58 -17.28
N ILE A 21 3.07 -35.03 -16.88
CA ILE A 21 3.94 -34.26 -15.97
C ILE A 21 4.35 -32.93 -16.62
N SER A 22 4.74 -32.91 -17.90
CA SER A 22 5.15 -31.68 -18.57
C SER A 22 4.02 -30.68 -18.82
N ILE A 23 2.79 -31.14 -19.10
CA ILE A 23 1.60 -30.27 -19.20
C ILE A 23 1.26 -29.64 -17.83
N SER A 24 1.44 -30.37 -16.74
CA SER A 24 1.23 -29.84 -15.38
C SER A 24 2.34 -28.88 -14.92
N LEU A 25 3.56 -29.02 -15.42
CA LEU A 25 4.69 -28.13 -15.11
C LEU A 25 4.62 -26.77 -15.83
N PHE A 26 3.85 -26.66 -16.92
CA PHE A 26 3.75 -25.41 -17.70
C PHE A 26 2.55 -24.52 -17.32
N ALA A 27 1.71 -24.94 -16.37
CA ALA A 27 0.50 -24.20 -16.00
C ALA A 27 0.69 -23.22 -14.82
N GLN A 28 1.88 -23.14 -14.20
CA GLN A 28 2.07 -22.36 -12.97
C GLN A 28 3.31 -21.48 -13.05
N ALA A 29 3.11 -20.19 -13.34
CA ALA A 29 4.20 -19.21 -13.26
C ALA A 29 4.45 -18.74 -11.80
N LEU A 30 3.44 -18.82 -10.92
CA LEU A 30 3.56 -18.58 -9.48
C LEU A 30 2.27 -19.05 -8.75
N THR A 31 2.32 -20.15 -8.00
CA THR A 31 1.25 -20.57 -7.07
C THR A 31 1.73 -20.39 -5.63
N SER A 32 0.94 -19.66 -4.85
CA SER A 32 1.24 -19.43 -3.43
C SER A 32 0.48 -20.45 -2.58
N SER A 33 1.19 -21.18 -1.72
CA SER A 33 0.55 -22.04 -0.72
C SER A 33 0.14 -21.19 0.47
N ILE A 34 -1.16 -21.11 0.73
CA ILE A 34 -1.68 -20.42 1.91
C ILE A 34 -1.52 -21.37 3.08
N THR A 35 -0.67 -21.00 4.04
CA THR A 35 -0.50 -21.75 5.30
C THR A 35 -1.22 -21.07 6.47
N ASP A 36 -1.52 -19.78 6.33
CA ASP A 36 -2.18 -18.93 7.33
C ASP A 36 -3.12 -17.97 6.61
N THR A 37 -4.37 -17.90 7.07
CA THR A 37 -5.42 -17.04 6.48
C THR A 37 -5.10 -15.55 6.57
N ASP A 38 -4.31 -15.13 7.56
CA ASP A 38 -3.94 -13.73 7.77
C ASP A 38 -2.72 -13.32 6.94
N ILE A 39 -1.88 -14.27 6.56
CA ILE A 39 -0.63 -14.01 5.82
C ILE A 39 -0.81 -14.26 4.32
N GLY A 40 -1.73 -15.16 3.97
CA GLY A 40 -2.06 -15.54 2.61
C GLY A 40 -0.86 -16.08 1.85
N GLY A 41 -0.79 -15.72 0.58
CA GLY A 41 0.25 -16.18 -0.33
C GLY A 41 1.53 -15.34 -0.30
N THR A 42 2.69 -15.97 -0.47
CA THR A 42 3.99 -15.29 -0.39
C THR A 42 4.91 -15.54 -1.57
N VAL A 43 5.62 -14.49 -1.99
CA VAL A 43 6.81 -14.59 -2.84
C VAL A 43 8.05 -14.27 -2.02
N ASN A 44 9.03 -15.16 -2.02
CA ASN A 44 10.27 -15.01 -1.26
C ASN A 44 11.44 -14.75 -2.21
N ILE A 45 12.19 -13.68 -1.91
CA ILE A 45 13.43 -13.31 -2.59
C ILE A 45 14.54 -13.41 -1.55
N LEU A 46 15.47 -14.35 -1.72
CA LEU A 46 16.52 -14.64 -0.76
C LEU A 46 17.90 -14.24 -1.32
N ASN A 47 18.74 -13.66 -0.48
CA ASN A 47 20.14 -13.42 -0.75
C ASN A 47 20.99 -13.99 0.41
N PRO A 48 21.51 -15.22 0.28
CA PRO A 48 22.28 -15.87 1.33
C PRO A 48 23.64 -15.20 1.60
N ALA A 49 24.13 -14.34 0.71
CA ALA A 49 25.38 -13.61 0.91
C ALA A 49 25.24 -12.47 1.95
N LYS A 50 24.02 -12.03 2.26
CA LYS A 50 23.78 -11.05 3.33
C LYS A 50 23.73 -11.78 4.67
N THR A 51 24.88 -11.87 5.33
CA THR A 51 25.03 -12.57 6.61
C THR A 51 25.03 -11.64 7.83
N ALA A 52 25.22 -10.33 7.63
CA ALA A 52 25.28 -9.36 8.72
C ALA A 52 23.94 -9.15 9.43
N ASP A 53 24.00 -8.95 10.74
CA ASP A 53 22.85 -8.63 11.58
C ASP A 53 22.19 -7.32 11.11
N GLY A 54 20.85 -7.31 11.01
CA GLY A 54 20.09 -6.18 10.50
C GLY A 54 20.11 -6.00 8.97
N ALA A 55 20.85 -6.83 8.23
CA ALA A 55 20.83 -6.80 6.77
C ALA A 55 19.72 -7.70 6.22
N ALA A 56 18.82 -7.12 5.41
CA ALA A 56 17.69 -7.84 4.83
C ALA A 56 18.14 -8.94 3.84
N SER A 57 18.38 -10.14 4.35
CA SER A 57 18.75 -11.36 3.61
C SER A 57 17.55 -11.97 2.90
N ALA A 58 16.34 -11.73 3.40
CA ALA A 58 15.09 -12.15 2.78
C ALA A 58 14.11 -10.99 2.60
N TRP A 59 13.57 -10.87 1.40
CA TRP A 59 12.44 -10.01 1.09
C TRP A 59 11.24 -10.86 0.76
N LYS A 60 10.09 -10.50 1.34
CA LYS A 60 8.86 -11.24 1.13
C LYS A 60 7.76 -10.29 0.68
N ILE A 61 7.04 -10.71 -0.34
CA ILE A 61 5.83 -10.04 -0.82
C ILE A 61 4.65 -10.90 -0.39
N TYR A 62 3.76 -10.32 0.41
CA TYR A 62 2.63 -10.99 1.02
C TYR A 62 1.31 -10.44 0.49
N ASN A 63 0.33 -11.31 0.30
CA ASN A 63 -1.08 -10.92 0.19
C ASN A 63 -1.77 -11.22 1.53
N MET A 64 -1.79 -10.24 2.44
CA MET A 64 -2.22 -10.40 3.81
C MET A 64 -3.69 -10.05 4.02
N SER A 65 -4.27 -10.55 5.10
CA SER A 65 -5.61 -10.22 5.60
C SER A 65 -5.62 -10.15 7.14
N GLY A 66 -6.81 -10.17 7.76
CA GLY A 66 -6.94 -10.25 9.22
C GLY A 66 -6.33 -9.04 9.95
N ILE A 67 -5.48 -9.31 10.94
CA ILE A 67 -4.88 -8.27 11.80
C ILE A 67 -3.98 -7.28 11.03
N TYR A 68 -3.38 -7.74 9.92
CA TYR A 68 -2.51 -6.94 9.06
C TYR A 68 -3.29 -6.04 8.09
N GLY A 69 -4.60 -6.29 7.95
CA GLY A 69 -5.47 -5.64 6.98
C GLY A 69 -5.31 -6.20 5.58
N ASN A 70 -6.39 -6.18 4.80
CA ASN A 70 -6.41 -6.67 3.43
C ASN A 70 -5.48 -5.82 2.56
N SER A 71 -4.30 -6.36 2.24
CA SER A 71 -3.23 -5.59 1.63
C SER A 71 -2.12 -6.45 1.01
N LEU A 72 -1.47 -5.89 0.00
CA LEU A 72 -0.19 -6.33 -0.52
C LEU A 72 0.95 -5.68 0.28
N GLN A 73 1.81 -6.48 0.90
CA GLN A 73 2.86 -5.97 1.79
C GLN A 73 4.25 -6.48 1.42
N PHE A 74 5.25 -5.63 1.65
CA PHE A 74 6.66 -5.92 1.45
C PHE A 74 7.37 -5.90 2.79
N TRP A 75 7.95 -7.03 3.15
CA TRP A 75 8.64 -7.21 4.42
C TRP A 75 10.09 -7.55 4.19
N ALA A 76 10.92 -7.02 5.06
CA ALA A 76 12.34 -7.31 5.13
C ALA A 76 12.62 -8.15 6.37
N TYR A 77 13.37 -9.23 6.16
CA TYR A 77 13.87 -10.12 7.19
C TYR A 77 15.39 -10.25 7.06
N ASP A 78 16.10 -10.26 8.17
CA ASP A 78 17.50 -10.72 8.21
C ASP A 78 17.57 -12.21 8.58
N ASN A 79 18.78 -12.70 8.86
CA ASN A 79 18.99 -14.08 9.31
C ASN A 79 18.70 -14.28 10.79
N LEU A 80 18.43 -13.20 11.52
CA LEU A 80 18.00 -13.24 12.90
C LEU A 80 16.46 -13.32 12.91
N SER A 81 15.90 -14.05 13.87
CA SER A 81 14.43 -14.13 13.99
C SER A 81 13.84 -12.77 14.42
N CYS A 82 12.53 -12.59 14.29
CA CYS A 82 11.82 -11.33 14.62
C CYS A 82 11.97 -10.81 16.06
N GLY A 83 12.61 -11.54 16.97
CA GLY A 83 12.89 -11.09 18.33
C GLY A 83 14.19 -10.28 18.49
N ASN A 84 15.22 -10.57 17.69
CA ASN A 84 16.56 -9.96 17.82
C ASN A 84 17.07 -9.36 16.51
N GLY A 85 16.32 -9.52 15.42
CA GLY A 85 16.71 -9.17 14.07
C GLY A 85 15.87 -8.10 13.42
N LEU A 86 16.16 -7.87 12.15
CA LEU A 86 15.30 -7.13 11.25
C LEU A 86 14.08 -7.98 10.88
N CYS A 87 12.90 -7.52 11.28
CA CYS A 87 11.61 -8.09 10.88
C CYS A 87 10.58 -6.97 10.83
N SER A 88 10.42 -6.35 9.66
CA SER A 88 9.58 -5.15 9.55
C SER A 88 8.93 -4.99 8.19
N ASN A 89 7.69 -4.51 8.20
CA ASN A 89 7.02 -3.97 7.02
C ASN A 89 7.78 -2.73 6.52
N ARG A 90 8.03 -2.70 5.20
CA ARG A 90 8.68 -1.58 4.53
C ARG A 90 7.71 -0.82 3.63
N PHE A 91 6.78 -1.53 3.01
CA PHE A 91 5.76 -0.95 2.13
C PHE A 91 4.46 -1.73 2.22
N THR A 92 3.35 -1.00 2.19
CA THR A 92 1.99 -1.55 2.22
C THR A 92 1.14 -0.88 1.14
N LEU A 93 0.42 -1.69 0.38
CA LEU A 93 -0.66 -1.24 -0.49
C LEU A 93 -1.95 -1.94 -0.05
N MET A 94 -2.87 -1.18 0.54
CA MET A 94 -4.17 -1.70 0.96
C MET A 94 -5.11 -1.87 -0.23
N ASP A 95 -6.07 -2.79 -0.13
CA ASP A 95 -7.10 -3.03 -1.17
C ASP A 95 -7.93 -1.78 -1.49
N ASN A 96 -8.08 -0.86 -0.53
CA ASN A 96 -8.75 0.43 -0.71
C ASN A 96 -7.89 1.50 -1.43
N GLY A 97 -6.68 1.12 -1.86
CA GLY A 97 -5.71 1.96 -2.55
C GLY A 97 -4.89 2.88 -1.66
N ASN A 98 -4.93 2.72 -0.33
CA ASN A 98 -4.07 3.49 0.57
C ASN A 98 -2.65 2.89 0.60
N VAL A 99 -1.64 3.76 0.56
CA VAL A 99 -0.23 3.38 0.54
C VAL A 99 0.44 3.73 1.86
N GLY A 100 1.14 2.77 2.44
CA GLY A 100 1.94 2.91 3.67
C GLY A 100 3.42 2.69 3.41
N ILE A 101 4.28 3.56 3.94
CA ILE A 101 5.74 3.34 4.01
C ILE A 101 6.11 3.22 5.49
N GLY A 102 6.50 2.02 5.93
CA GLY A 102 6.71 1.71 7.35
C GLY A 102 5.43 1.78 8.20
N VAL A 103 4.26 1.72 7.57
CA VAL A 103 2.93 1.76 8.21
C VAL A 103 2.13 0.55 7.73
N LEU A 104 1.64 -0.26 8.68
CA LEU A 104 0.84 -1.45 8.36
C LEU A 104 -0.57 -1.10 7.88
N ARG A 105 -1.20 -0.10 8.50
CA ARG A 105 -2.62 0.25 8.24
C ARG A 105 -2.76 1.75 8.02
N PRO A 106 -2.45 2.25 6.81
CA PRO A 106 -2.58 3.66 6.49
C PRO A 106 -4.05 4.12 6.52
N ASN A 107 -4.35 5.09 7.40
CA ASN A 107 -5.67 5.73 7.48
C ASN A 107 -5.88 6.80 6.39
N GLU A 108 -4.80 7.25 5.76
CA GLU A 108 -4.78 8.24 4.68
C GLU A 108 -4.29 7.61 3.38
N LYS A 109 -4.50 8.31 2.24
CA LYS A 109 -4.08 7.81 0.92
C LYS A 109 -2.58 7.52 0.83
N LEU A 110 -1.77 8.31 1.52
CA LEU A 110 -0.34 8.07 1.69
C LEU A 110 0.01 8.32 3.17
N ALA A 111 0.48 7.30 3.87
CA ALA A 111 1.02 7.41 5.22
C ALA A 111 2.49 6.96 5.24
N VAL A 112 3.36 7.81 5.80
CA VAL A 112 4.78 7.51 5.93
C VAL A 112 5.15 7.63 7.40
N ASN A 113 5.73 6.57 7.96
CA ASN A 113 6.29 6.60 9.30
C ASN A 113 7.79 6.94 9.22
N GLY A 114 8.10 8.24 9.19
CA GLY A 114 9.46 8.74 9.11
C GLY A 114 9.58 10.07 8.37
N THR A 115 10.81 10.48 8.09
CA THR A 115 11.11 11.75 7.42
C THR A 115 11.03 11.59 5.90
N ILE A 116 10.24 12.45 5.25
CA ILE A 116 10.16 12.52 3.78
C ILE A 116 11.14 13.58 3.29
N ARG A 117 12.12 13.17 2.47
CA ARG A 117 12.96 14.10 1.71
C ARG A 117 12.40 14.21 0.29
N ALA A 118 11.97 15.41 -0.09
CA ALA A 118 11.46 15.71 -1.42
C ALA A 118 12.22 16.90 -2.01
N LYS A 119 12.46 16.87 -3.32
CA LYS A 119 13.02 18.02 -4.05
C LYS A 119 11.96 19.11 -4.23
N GLU A 120 10.72 18.70 -4.50
CA GLU A 120 9.58 19.58 -4.70
C GLU A 120 8.31 18.84 -4.28
N ILE A 121 7.35 19.57 -3.70
CA ILE A 121 6.02 19.05 -3.35
C ILE A 121 4.98 20.00 -3.93
N LYS A 122 4.19 19.52 -4.89
CA LYS A 122 3.03 20.25 -5.40
C LYS A 122 1.81 19.88 -4.58
N VAL A 123 1.24 20.84 -3.86
CA VAL A 123 0.02 20.64 -3.08
C VAL A 123 -1.14 21.35 -3.77
N GLU A 124 -2.11 20.57 -4.25
CA GLU A 124 -3.37 21.09 -4.77
C GLU A 124 -4.41 21.02 -3.66
N THR A 125 -4.75 22.17 -3.09
CA THR A 125 -5.88 22.26 -2.18
C THR A 125 -7.15 22.40 -2.98
N ILE A 126 -8.18 21.62 -2.63
CA ILE A 126 -9.50 21.82 -3.23
C ILE A 126 -9.98 23.21 -2.81
N LYS A 127 -10.08 24.13 -3.77
CA LYS A 127 -10.62 25.46 -3.55
C LYS A 127 -12.12 25.35 -3.32
N ARG A 128 -12.53 25.06 -2.09
CA ARG A 128 -13.94 25.19 -1.67
C ARG A 128 -14.29 26.69 -1.60
N ILE A 129 -14.60 27.30 -2.74
CA ILE A 129 -15.38 28.54 -2.75
C ILE A 129 -16.84 28.13 -2.56
N ASN A 130 -17.32 28.19 -1.32
CA ASN A 130 -18.76 28.29 -1.02
C ASN A 130 -18.99 29.17 0.21
N ILE A 131 -18.34 30.35 0.24
CA ILE A 131 -18.90 31.47 0.97
C ILE A 131 -19.52 32.37 -0.08
N CYS A 132 -20.86 32.34 -0.15
CA CYS A 132 -21.69 33.20 -0.98
C CYS A 132 -21.11 34.63 -1.09
N ARG A 133 -20.42 34.93 -2.19
CA ARG A 133 -20.06 36.31 -2.54
C ARG A 133 -21.26 37.12 -3.06
N LYS A 134 -22.44 36.49 -3.19
CA LYS A 134 -23.74 37.14 -3.29
C LYS A 134 -24.52 36.97 -1.99
N CYS A 135 -24.15 37.70 -0.95
CA CYS A 135 -25.13 38.10 0.07
C CYS A 135 -25.25 39.64 0.01
N PRO A 136 -26.31 40.19 -0.62
CA PRO A 136 -26.53 41.62 -0.66
C PRO A 136 -27.12 42.12 0.68
N ARG A 137 -26.40 41.95 1.80
CA ARG A 137 -26.81 42.50 3.12
C ARG A 137 -25.70 43.20 3.91
N ARG A 138 -24.53 43.47 3.32
CA ARG A 138 -23.46 44.30 3.94
C ARG A 138 -23.39 45.74 3.41
N LYS A 139 -24.51 46.33 2.97
CA LYS A 139 -24.58 47.78 2.66
C LYS A 139 -25.28 48.64 3.71
N LYS A 140 -25.95 48.06 4.72
CA LYS A 140 -26.68 48.87 5.73
C LYS A 140 -25.82 49.42 6.88
N TYR A 141 -24.70 48.79 7.23
CA TYR A 141 -23.92 49.21 8.41
C TYR A 141 -22.85 50.29 8.12
N LYS A 142 -22.39 50.46 6.88
CA LYS A 142 -21.37 51.50 6.56
C LYS A 142 -21.95 52.92 6.46
N GLN A 143 -23.22 53.10 6.12
CA GLN A 143 -23.85 54.43 6.06
C GLN A 143 -24.24 54.96 7.45
N ALA A 144 -24.64 54.09 8.38
CA ALA A 144 -25.03 54.49 9.73
C ALA A 144 -23.85 55.07 10.54
N VAL A 145 -22.65 54.47 10.44
CA VAL A 145 -21.46 54.95 11.16
C VAL A 145 -20.98 56.31 10.62
N LEU A 146 -21.06 56.52 9.30
CA LEU A 146 -20.65 57.80 8.70
C LEU A 146 -21.60 58.95 9.06
N HIS A 147 -22.89 58.65 9.27
CA HIS A 147 -23.89 59.63 9.70
C HIS A 147 -23.76 59.97 11.20
N TRP A 148 -23.42 58.98 12.04
CA TRP A 148 -23.20 59.17 13.47
C TRP A 148 -21.93 60.01 13.78
N VAL A 149 -20.85 59.77 13.04
CA VAL A 149 -19.60 60.55 13.18
C VAL A 149 -19.79 62.03 12.76
N LYS A 150 -20.61 62.29 11.72
CA LYS A 150 -20.95 63.66 11.32
C LYS A 150 -21.82 64.39 12.35
N TRP A 151 -22.72 63.69 13.03
CA TRP A 151 -23.59 64.27 14.05
C TRP A 151 -22.81 64.65 15.33
N LEU A 152 -21.87 63.80 15.77
CA LEU A 152 -20.99 64.12 16.91
C LEU A 152 -20.11 65.36 16.65
N SER A 153 -19.64 65.54 15.43
CA SER A 153 -18.85 66.73 15.04
C SER A 153 -19.69 68.02 15.01
N TYR A 154 -21.00 67.93 14.74
CA TYR A 154 -21.92 69.07 14.74
C TYR A 154 -22.38 69.47 16.16
N SER A 155 -22.45 68.52 17.10
CA SER A 155 -22.88 68.76 18.49
C SER A 155 -21.83 69.45 19.39
N LYS A 156 -20.55 69.44 19.01
CA LYS A 156 -19.45 70.11 19.73
C LYS A 156 -19.17 71.55 19.27
N LYS A 157 -19.96 72.08 18.32
CA LYS A 157 -19.82 73.45 17.77
C LYS A 157 -20.99 74.38 18.14
N ARG A 158 -21.81 73.99 19.10
CA ARG A 158 -22.73 74.89 19.82
C ARG A 158 -22.29 75.00 21.26
#